data_AF-A0A973GDB8-F1
#
_entry.id   AF-A0A973GDB8-F1
#
_cell.length_a   1.000
_cell.length_b   1.000
_cell.length_c   1.000
_cell.angle_alpha   90.00
_cell.angle_beta   90.00
_cell.angle_gamma   90.00
#
_symmetry.space_group_name_H-M   'P 1'
#
loop_
_entity.id
_entity.type
_entity.pdbx_description
1 polymer ?
#
loop_
_entity_poly.entity_id
_entity_poly.type
_entity_poly.pdbx_seq_one_letter_code
_entity_poly.pdbx_strand_id
1 'polypeptide(L)'
;MTPDDVALLRTPGTPALSPDETTVVVSVTAPDLATDEYTGRLWRVPVDGSSPPVRLTRGHRDTSPVWSPDGRWIAFVRAEPRGRPQLHLVEAGGGEPVRLTDAPLGISEPRFSPDGTRLAYLARVPEAGRYVSGGDAAAEPPRHITTFRYRGDNLGFVRDRPQHVFTLDVP
;
A
#
# COMPACT_ATOMS: atom_id res chain seq x y z
N MET A 1 20.64 23.48 -6.66
CA MET A 1 19.31 22.86 -6.78
C MET A 1 18.47 23.76 -7.68
N THR A 2 18.11 23.30 -8.87
CA THR A 2 17.11 23.93 -9.74
C THR A 2 15.73 23.32 -9.48
N PRO A 3 14.62 23.93 -9.94
CA PRO A 3 13.30 23.31 -9.87
C PRO A 3 13.25 21.92 -10.52
N ASP A 4 14.00 21.69 -11.59
CA ASP A 4 14.03 20.41 -12.30
C ASP A 4 14.68 19.29 -11.50
N ASP A 5 15.57 19.61 -10.55
CA ASP A 5 16.20 18.62 -9.67
C ASP A 5 15.17 17.88 -8.80
N VAL A 6 13.97 18.44 -8.61
CA VAL A 6 12.87 17.79 -7.90
C VAL A 6 12.49 16.47 -8.59
N ALA A 7 12.54 16.39 -9.93
CA ALA A 7 12.24 15.17 -10.69
C ALA A 7 13.23 14.03 -10.40
N LEU A 8 14.42 14.34 -9.89
CA LEU A 8 15.46 13.37 -9.57
C LEU A 8 15.34 12.78 -8.17
N LEU A 9 14.46 13.33 -7.32
CA LEU A 9 14.28 12.83 -5.96
C LEU A 9 13.81 11.37 -5.97
N ARG A 10 14.48 10.55 -5.16
CA ARG A 10 14.13 9.15 -4.90
C ARG A 10 14.09 8.95 -3.40
N THR A 11 12.91 8.61 -2.89
CA THR A 11 12.69 8.43 -1.46
C THR A 11 12.43 6.95 -1.18
N PRO A 12 13.40 6.22 -0.59
CA PRO A 12 13.16 4.86 -0.13
C PRO A 12 12.17 4.85 1.04
N GLY A 13 11.27 3.87 1.04
CA GLY A 13 10.36 3.59 2.15
C GLY A 13 10.94 2.55 3.11
N THR A 14 10.09 2.02 3.98
CA THR A 14 10.47 0.95 4.91
C THR A 14 10.95 -0.29 4.14
N PRO A 15 12.18 -0.78 4.37
CA PRO A 15 12.68 -1.99 3.75
C PRO A 15 12.08 -3.24 4.41
N ALA A 16 11.95 -4.31 3.62
CA ALA A 16 11.59 -5.65 4.08
C ALA A 16 12.70 -6.64 3.73
N LEU A 17 13.28 -7.26 4.74
CA LEU A 17 14.33 -8.27 4.60
C LEU A 17 13.72 -9.63 4.26
N SER A 18 14.36 -10.39 3.38
CA SER A 18 13.99 -11.76 3.05
C SER A 18 14.28 -12.70 4.23
N PRO A 19 13.57 -13.84 4.34
CA PRO A 19 13.77 -14.78 5.45
C PRO A 19 15.18 -15.38 5.53
N ASP A 20 15.88 -15.48 4.40
CA ASP A 20 17.26 -15.95 4.31
C ASP A 20 18.30 -14.83 4.54
N GLU A 21 17.85 -13.61 4.82
CA GLU A 21 18.66 -12.42 5.10
C GLU A 21 19.59 -11.97 3.95
N THR A 22 19.40 -12.47 2.74
CA THR A 22 20.27 -12.14 1.59
C THR A 22 19.77 -10.94 0.78
N THR A 23 18.47 -10.64 0.87
CA THR A 23 17.78 -9.74 -0.06
C THR A 23 16.85 -8.79 0.69
N VAL A 24 16.90 -7.51 0.34
CA VAL A 24 15.93 -6.51 0.80
C VAL A 24 15.00 -6.12 -0.35
N VAL A 25 13.72 -5.96 -0.04
CA VAL A 25 12.75 -5.32 -0.91
C VAL A 25 12.38 -3.97 -0.31
N VAL A 26 12.51 -2.92 -1.12
CA VAL A 26 12.22 -1.54 -0.70
C VAL A 26 11.34 -0.85 -1.73
N SER A 27 10.35 -0.10 -1.27
CA SER A 27 9.60 0.81 -2.13
C SER A 27 10.40 2.08 -2.37
N VAL A 28 10.56 2.51 -3.61
CA VAL A 28 11.18 3.79 -3.96
C VAL A 28 10.12 4.70 -4.56
N THR A 29 9.84 5.80 -3.87
CA THR A 29 8.90 6.84 -4.30
C THR A 29 9.63 7.92 -5.09
N ALA A 30 9.06 8.34 -6.21
CA ALA A 30 9.60 9.40 -7.07
C ALA A 30 8.47 10.31 -7.57
N PRO A 31 8.69 11.63 -7.64
CA PRO A 31 7.73 12.53 -8.28
C PRO A 31 7.69 12.29 -9.79
N ASP A 32 6.50 12.39 -10.35
CA ASP A 32 6.23 12.46 -11.79
C ASP A 32 5.58 13.82 -12.07
N LEU A 33 6.39 14.74 -12.59
CA LEU A 33 5.98 16.13 -12.83
C LEU A 33 5.00 16.26 -13.99
N ALA A 34 4.95 15.28 -14.90
CA ALA A 34 4.03 15.34 -16.04
C ALA A 34 2.58 15.04 -15.64
N THR A 35 2.41 14.19 -14.63
CA THR A 35 1.09 13.78 -14.12
C THR A 35 0.72 14.45 -12.79
N ASP A 36 1.63 15.24 -12.21
CA ASP A 36 1.51 15.84 -10.87
C ASP A 36 1.20 14.79 -9.78
N GLU A 37 1.92 13.66 -9.86
CA GLU A 37 1.72 12.52 -8.98
C GLU A 37 3.04 12.00 -8.40
N TYR A 38 2.96 11.26 -7.30
CA TYR A 38 4.07 10.42 -6.84
C TYR A 38 3.86 8.98 -7.29
N THR A 39 4.89 8.41 -7.91
CA THR A 39 4.94 6.99 -8.29
C THR A 39 5.77 6.21 -7.27
N GLY A 40 5.40 4.95 -7.04
CA GLY A 40 6.07 4.04 -6.11
C GLY A 40 6.38 2.73 -6.80
N ARG A 41 7.62 2.25 -6.69
CA ARG A 41 8.07 1.00 -7.32
C ARG A 41 8.82 0.18 -6.30
N LEU A 42 8.62 -1.14 -6.31
CA LEU A 42 9.41 -2.04 -5.48
C LEU A 42 10.72 -2.39 -6.18
N TRP A 43 11.81 -2.39 -5.41
CA TRP A 43 13.14 -2.75 -5.83
C TRP A 43 13.68 -3.85 -4.94
N ARG A 44 14.33 -4.83 -5.55
CA ARG A 44 15.04 -5.92 -4.89
C ARG A 44 16.53 -5.59 -4.86
N VAL A 45 17.14 -5.65 -3.70
CA VAL A 45 18.52 -5.21 -3.45
C VAL A 45 19.24 -6.32 -2.66
N PRO A 46 20.35 -6.86 -3.17
CA PRO A 46 21.21 -7.75 -2.37
C PRO A 46 21.77 -7.00 -1.17
N VAL A 47 21.73 -7.62 0.00
CA VAL A 47 22.20 -7.02 1.26
C VAL A 47 23.71 -6.76 1.23
N ASP A 48 24.46 -7.63 0.55
CA ASP A 48 25.93 -7.56 0.44
C ASP A 48 26.43 -6.60 -0.65
N GLY A 49 25.52 -6.02 -1.46
CA GLY A 49 25.89 -5.17 -2.58
C GLY A 49 26.57 -5.89 -3.75
N SER A 50 26.49 -7.23 -3.80
CA SER A 50 27.12 -8.06 -4.85
C SER A 50 26.58 -7.79 -6.26
N SER A 51 25.37 -7.25 -6.38
CA SER A 51 24.76 -6.88 -7.65
C SER A 51 23.86 -5.63 -7.53
N PRO A 52 23.63 -4.90 -8.63
CA PRO A 52 22.82 -3.69 -8.59
C PRO A 52 21.35 -3.97 -8.25
N PRO A 53 20.63 -3.00 -7.67
CA PRO A 53 19.18 -3.09 -7.45
C PRO A 53 18.40 -3.44 -8.72
N VAL A 54 17.47 -4.38 -8.62
CA VAL A 54 16.58 -4.79 -9.71
C VAL A 54 15.16 -4.33 -9.40
N ARG A 55 14.51 -3.70 -10.37
CA ARG A 55 13.10 -3.31 -10.26
C ARG A 55 12.22 -4.56 -10.25
N LEU A 56 11.44 -4.74 -9.17
CA LEU A 56 10.55 -5.88 -8.99
C LEU A 56 9.16 -5.64 -9.60
N THR A 57 8.59 -4.44 -9.41
CA THR A 57 7.23 -4.14 -9.85
C THR A 57 7.16 -2.96 -10.81
N ARG A 58 6.11 -2.96 -11.65
CA ARG A 58 5.87 -1.93 -12.67
C ARG A 58 4.58 -1.12 -12.47
N GLY A 59 3.89 -1.31 -11.34
CA GLY A 59 2.67 -0.59 -10.99
C GLY A 59 2.85 0.90 -10.76
N HIS A 60 1.73 1.57 -10.50
CA HIS A 60 1.68 3.03 -10.35
C HIS A 60 2.27 3.51 -9.01
N ARG A 61 1.70 3.07 -7.88
CA ARG A 61 2.17 3.41 -6.55
C ARG A 61 2.22 2.19 -5.65
N ASP A 62 3.33 1.45 -5.77
CA ASP A 62 3.62 0.24 -5.00
C ASP A 62 4.45 0.59 -3.75
N THR A 63 3.93 0.25 -2.57
CA THR A 63 4.49 0.59 -1.26
C THR A 63 4.32 -0.54 -0.25
N SER A 64 4.96 -0.38 0.93
CA SER A 64 4.80 -1.26 2.09
C SER A 64 4.99 -2.75 1.78
N PRO A 65 6.12 -3.15 1.15
CA PRO A 65 6.38 -4.56 0.88
C PRO A 65 6.58 -5.34 2.18
N VAL A 66 6.13 -6.59 2.22
CA VAL A 66 6.42 -7.59 3.26
C VAL A 66 6.71 -8.93 2.60
N TRP A 67 7.70 -9.65 3.14
CA TRP A 67 8.04 -11.00 2.68
C TRP A 67 7.17 -12.06 3.36
N SER A 68 6.81 -13.11 2.63
CA SER A 68 6.29 -14.32 3.24
C SER A 68 7.38 -15.05 4.02
N PRO A 69 7.04 -15.79 5.09
CA PRO A 69 8.02 -16.51 5.90
C PRO A 69 8.82 -17.57 5.12
N ASP A 70 8.25 -18.12 4.05
CA ASP A 70 8.90 -19.10 3.16
C ASP A 70 9.76 -18.45 2.06
N GLY A 71 9.77 -17.13 1.95
CA GLY A 71 10.53 -16.39 0.95
C GLY A 71 9.97 -16.52 -0.47
N ARG A 72 8.79 -17.12 -0.67
CA ARG A 72 8.22 -17.30 -2.00
C ARG A 72 7.52 -16.04 -2.51
N TRP A 73 6.90 -15.29 -1.62
CA TRP A 73 5.96 -14.24 -1.95
C TRP A 73 6.35 -12.90 -1.32
N ILE A 74 5.96 -11.83 -2.01
CA ILE A 74 6.00 -10.47 -1.50
C ILE A 74 4.60 -9.91 -1.60
N ALA A 75 4.01 -9.60 -0.45
CA ALA A 75 2.77 -8.84 -0.39
C ALA A 75 3.09 -7.35 -0.30
N PHE A 76 2.28 -6.52 -0.95
CA PHE A 76 2.49 -5.07 -0.98
C PHE A 76 1.19 -4.32 -1.23
N VAL A 77 1.23 -3.02 -1.04
CA VAL A 77 0.09 -2.13 -1.28
C VAL A 77 0.29 -1.43 -2.61
N ARG A 78 -0.69 -1.49 -3.50
CA ARG A 78 -0.71 -0.73 -4.75
C ARG A 78 -1.91 0.20 -4.79
N ALA A 79 -1.68 1.47 -5.09
CA ALA A 79 -2.73 2.38 -5.53
C ALA A 79 -2.60 2.65 -7.03
N GLU A 80 -3.68 2.40 -7.77
CA GLU A 80 -3.81 2.80 -9.17
C GLU A 80 -4.12 4.29 -9.29
N PRO A 81 -3.97 4.92 -10.48
CA PRO A 81 -4.35 6.31 -10.70
C PRO A 81 -5.81 6.53 -10.29
N ARG A 82 -6.04 7.48 -9.36
CA ARG A 82 -7.35 7.74 -8.72
C ARG A 82 -7.99 6.54 -7.99
N GLY A 83 -7.26 5.44 -7.85
CA GLY A 83 -7.70 4.22 -7.17
C GLY A 83 -7.42 4.25 -5.67
N ARG A 84 -8.11 3.37 -4.94
CA ARG A 84 -7.81 3.12 -3.52
C ARG A 84 -6.62 2.14 -3.40
N PRO A 85 -5.80 2.24 -2.35
CA PRO A 85 -4.71 1.28 -2.12
C PRO A 85 -5.27 -0.12 -1.85
N GLN A 86 -4.74 -1.14 -2.54
CA GLN A 86 -5.20 -2.52 -2.41
C GLN A 86 -4.01 -3.46 -2.21
N LEU A 87 -4.27 -4.58 -1.54
CA LEU A 87 -3.30 -5.61 -1.29
C LEU A 87 -3.05 -6.38 -2.58
N HIS A 88 -1.78 -6.51 -2.93
CA HIS A 88 -1.29 -7.29 -4.06
C HIS A 88 -0.22 -8.26 -3.60
N LEU A 89 -0.05 -9.33 -4.36
CA LEU A 89 0.91 -10.40 -4.12
C LEU A 89 1.72 -10.64 -5.39
N VAL A 90 3.03 -10.79 -5.27
CA VAL A 90 3.91 -11.15 -6.38
C VAL A 90 4.94 -12.18 -5.91
N GLU A 91 5.39 -13.06 -6.80
CA GLU A 91 6.50 -13.96 -6.47
C GLU A 91 7.79 -13.16 -6.23
N ALA A 92 8.62 -13.65 -5.31
CA ALA A 92 9.90 -13.04 -4.96
C ALA A 92 10.88 -12.90 -6.14
N GLY A 93 10.75 -13.79 -7.13
CA GLY A 93 11.45 -13.77 -8.40
C GLY A 93 11.01 -12.64 -9.34
N GLY A 94 9.88 -11.98 -9.05
CA GLY A 94 9.14 -11.15 -9.98
C GLY A 94 8.03 -11.93 -10.68
N GLY A 95 7.27 -11.25 -11.53
CA GLY A 95 6.08 -11.80 -12.19
C GLY A 95 4.96 -10.77 -12.23
N GLU A 96 3.80 -11.19 -12.73
CA GLU A 96 2.61 -10.33 -12.72
C GLU A 96 1.97 -10.37 -11.33
N PRO A 97 1.79 -9.23 -10.65
CA PRO A 97 1.15 -9.21 -9.34
C PRO A 97 -0.34 -9.52 -9.41
N VAL A 98 -0.84 -10.27 -8.42
CA VAL A 98 -2.26 -10.59 -8.25
C VAL A 98 -2.86 -9.67 -7.19
N ARG A 99 -3.99 -9.05 -7.49
CA ARG A 99 -4.77 -8.26 -6.54
C ARG A 99 -5.58 -9.17 -5.63
N LEU A 100 -5.45 -9.01 -4.31
CA LEU A 100 -6.12 -9.84 -3.30
C LEU A 100 -7.31 -9.15 -2.61
N THR A 101 -7.44 -7.83 -2.70
CA THR A 101 -8.52 -7.09 -2.01
C THR A 101 -9.24 -6.10 -2.91
N ASP A 102 -10.51 -5.87 -2.57
CA ASP A 102 -11.33 -4.76 -3.10
C ASP A 102 -12.00 -3.98 -1.98
N ALA A 103 -11.18 -3.37 -1.12
CA ALA A 103 -11.67 -2.59 0.01
C ALA A 103 -12.17 -1.19 -0.45
N PRO A 104 -13.39 -0.77 -0.09
CA PRO A 104 -13.99 0.50 -0.56
C PRO A 104 -13.16 1.76 -0.25
N LEU A 105 -12.45 1.75 0.89
CA LEU A 105 -11.58 2.84 1.32
C LEU A 105 -10.09 2.49 1.23
N GLY A 106 -9.78 1.35 0.62
CA GLY A 106 -8.45 0.78 0.53
C GLY A 106 -7.98 0.12 1.82
N ILE A 107 -6.75 -0.40 1.75
CA ILE A 107 -6.09 -1.15 2.81
C ILE A 107 -4.74 -0.53 3.18
N SER A 108 -4.22 -0.91 4.34
CA SER A 108 -2.86 -0.58 4.79
C SER A 108 -2.26 -1.72 5.63
N GLU A 109 -0.94 -1.63 5.84
CA GLU A 109 -0.18 -2.47 6.79
C GLU A 109 -0.39 -3.99 6.63
N PRO A 110 -0.13 -4.57 5.44
CA PRO A 110 -0.20 -6.02 5.29
C PRO A 110 0.88 -6.72 6.14
N ARG A 111 0.54 -7.90 6.68
CA ARG A 111 1.45 -8.78 7.43
C ARG A 111 1.11 -10.24 7.20
N PHE A 112 2.09 -11.07 6.88
CA PHE A 112 1.88 -12.52 6.79
C PHE A 112 1.70 -13.14 8.18
N SER A 113 0.92 -14.21 8.27
CA SER A 113 0.95 -15.12 9.41
C SER A 113 2.32 -15.82 9.51
N PRO A 114 2.74 -16.27 10.71
CA PRO A 114 4.02 -16.96 10.87
C PRO A 114 4.17 -18.24 10.02
N ASP A 115 3.06 -18.90 9.71
CA ASP A 115 3.00 -20.09 8.85
C ASP A 115 2.89 -19.76 7.35
N GLY A 116 2.80 -18.47 6.98
CA GLY A 116 2.69 -18.01 5.60
C GLY A 116 1.35 -18.27 4.91
N THR A 117 0.39 -18.92 5.57
CA THR A 117 -0.88 -19.32 4.96
C THR A 117 -1.90 -18.19 4.86
N ARG A 118 -1.70 -17.09 5.61
CA ARG A 118 -2.63 -15.96 5.69
C ARG A 118 -1.94 -14.62 5.64
N LEU A 119 -2.70 -13.61 5.24
CA LEU A 119 -2.34 -12.19 5.32
C LEU A 119 -3.36 -11.46 6.19
N ALA A 120 -2.86 -10.72 7.19
CA ALA A 120 -3.62 -9.73 7.92
C ALA A 120 -3.39 -8.34 7.32
N TYR A 121 -4.42 -7.49 7.32
CA TYR A 121 -4.32 -6.09 6.87
C TYR A 121 -5.34 -5.21 7.59
N LEU A 122 -5.10 -3.90 7.55
CA LEU A 122 -6.02 -2.90 8.07
C LEU A 122 -6.89 -2.37 6.93
N ALA A 123 -8.19 -2.24 7.17
CA ALA A 123 -9.10 -1.56 6.25
C ALA A 123 -10.19 -0.82 7.01
N ARG A 124 -10.71 0.25 6.40
CA ARG A 124 -11.85 0.99 6.93
C ARG A 124 -13.13 0.56 6.23
N VAL A 125 -14.17 0.27 7.02
CA VAL A 125 -15.47 -0.14 6.51
C VAL A 125 -16.44 1.04 6.62
N PRO A 126 -16.83 1.67 5.50
CA PRO A 126 -17.76 2.78 5.55
C PRO A 126 -19.16 2.31 5.96
N GLU A 127 -19.89 3.17 6.69
CA GLU A 127 -21.35 3.04 6.84
C GLU A 127 -22.03 2.99 5.46
N ALA A 128 -23.14 2.25 5.38
CA ALA A 128 -23.91 2.12 4.15
C ALA A 128 -24.32 3.50 3.58
N GLY A 129 -24.09 3.70 2.28
CA GLY A 129 -24.40 4.96 1.60
C GLY A 129 -23.38 6.09 1.79
N ARG A 130 -22.23 5.83 2.43
CA ARG A 130 -21.13 6.81 2.56
C ARG A 130 -19.89 6.44 1.76
N TYR A 131 -19.14 7.46 1.37
CA TYR A 131 -17.88 7.36 0.62
C TYR A 131 -18.02 6.57 -0.69
N VAL A 132 -19.19 6.67 -1.32
CA VAL A 132 -19.50 5.95 -2.57
C VAL A 132 -18.65 6.52 -3.70
N SER A 133 -17.91 5.63 -4.39
CA SER A 133 -17.10 6.03 -5.53
C SER A 133 -17.96 6.59 -6.66
N GLY A 134 -17.62 7.77 -7.17
CA GLY A 134 -18.34 8.44 -8.26
C GLY A 134 -19.72 9.01 -7.88
N GLY A 135 -20.09 8.99 -6.60
CA GLY A 135 -21.31 9.62 -6.10
C GLY A 135 -21.14 11.11 -5.78
N ASP A 136 -22.25 11.84 -5.75
CA ASP A 136 -22.28 13.22 -5.25
C ASP A 136 -22.06 13.21 -3.73
N ALA A 137 -21.00 13.89 -3.26
CA ALA A 137 -20.73 14.01 -1.84
C ALA A 137 -21.87 14.72 -1.09
N ALA A 138 -22.65 15.58 -1.76
CA ALA A 138 -23.83 16.22 -1.20
C ALA A 138 -25.01 15.26 -1.01
N ALA A 139 -24.99 14.08 -1.64
CA ALA A 139 -25.99 13.04 -1.46
C ALA A 139 -25.72 12.15 -0.23
N GLU A 140 -24.59 12.33 0.47
CA GLU A 140 -24.32 11.59 1.72
C GLU A 140 -25.30 12.01 2.83
N PRO A 141 -25.87 11.06 3.60
CA PRO A 141 -26.71 11.39 4.74
C PRO A 141 -25.98 12.26 5.78
N PRO A 142 -26.64 13.28 6.36
CA PRO A 142 -26.01 14.19 7.32
C PRO A 142 -25.40 13.44 8.52
N ARG A 143 -24.29 13.95 9.04
CA ARG A 143 -23.59 13.36 10.19
C ARG A 143 -24.13 13.97 11.48
N HIS A 144 -24.66 13.13 12.38
CA HIS A 144 -25.00 13.58 13.73
C HIS A 144 -23.75 13.51 14.62
N ILE A 145 -23.15 14.68 14.91
CA ILE A 145 -21.90 14.77 15.68
C ILE A 145 -22.20 15.44 17.01
N THR A 146 -22.14 14.67 18.09
CA THR A 146 -22.41 15.14 19.45
C THR A 146 -21.14 15.40 20.27
N THR A 147 -19.95 15.14 19.69
CA THR A 147 -18.65 15.33 20.36
C THR A 147 -17.59 15.87 19.40
N PHE A 148 -16.73 16.79 19.85
CA PHE A 148 -15.66 17.40 19.05
C PHE A 148 -14.49 16.48 18.67
N ARG A 149 -14.60 15.16 18.88
CA ARG A 149 -13.51 14.20 18.60
C ARG A 149 -13.28 13.90 17.11
N TYR A 150 -14.07 14.47 16.20
CA TYR A 150 -13.98 14.19 14.76
C TYR A 150 -12.76 14.82 14.04
N ARG A 151 -11.85 15.50 14.75
CA ARG A 151 -10.58 16.00 14.19
C ARG A 151 -9.36 15.67 15.05
N GLY A 152 -9.50 14.79 16.06
CA GLY A 152 -8.42 14.52 17.02
C GLY A 152 -7.18 13.85 16.42
N ASP A 153 -7.29 13.28 15.22
CA ASP A 153 -6.27 12.46 14.56
C ASP A 153 -5.94 12.94 13.13
N ASN A 154 -6.36 14.16 12.75
CA ASN A 154 -6.27 14.70 11.38
C ASN A 154 -6.96 13.85 10.29
N LEU A 155 -7.71 12.81 10.65
CA LEU A 155 -8.38 11.93 9.69
C LEU A 155 -9.83 12.35 9.42
N GLY A 156 -10.39 13.27 10.21
CA GLY A 156 -11.76 13.73 10.07
C GLY A 156 -12.77 12.76 10.68
N PHE A 157 -13.91 12.56 10.02
CA PHE A 157 -14.95 11.64 10.52
C PHE A 157 -14.44 10.20 10.46
N VAL A 158 -14.23 9.59 11.65
CA VAL A 158 -13.71 8.22 11.76
C VAL A 158 -14.73 7.22 12.30
N ARG A 159 -15.82 7.69 12.92
CA ARG A 159 -16.85 6.81 13.52
C ARG A 159 -17.70 6.11 12.47
N ASP A 160 -17.87 6.73 11.31
CA ASP A 160 -18.64 6.22 10.18
C ASP A 160 -17.82 5.40 9.19
N ARG A 161 -16.57 5.13 9.55
CA ARG A 161 -15.64 4.28 8.81
C ARG A 161 -14.61 3.65 9.76
N PRO A 162 -15.07 2.85 10.75
CA PRO A 162 -14.17 2.20 11.70
C PRO A 162 -13.11 1.40 10.97
N GLN A 163 -11.91 1.38 11.56
CA GLN A 163 -10.79 0.60 11.07
C GLN A 163 -10.80 -0.78 11.74
N HIS A 164 -10.68 -1.82 10.93
CA HIS A 164 -10.69 -3.21 11.39
C HIS A 164 -9.44 -3.93 10.88
N VAL A 165 -9.08 -4.99 11.59
CA VAL A 165 -8.13 -5.99 11.10
C VAL A 165 -8.93 -7.04 10.33
N PHE A 166 -8.51 -7.31 9.10
CA PHE A 166 -9.05 -8.37 8.26
C PHE A 166 -7.96 -9.41 7.98
N THR A 167 -8.38 -10.62 7.66
CA THR A 167 -7.48 -11.69 7.23
C THR A 167 -8.01 -12.33 5.95
N LEU A 168 -7.10 -12.75 5.08
CA LEU A 168 -7.40 -13.61 3.91
C LEU A 168 -6.37 -14.72 3.79
N ASP A 169 -6.73 -15.79 3.09
CA ASP A 169 -5.82 -16.90 2.79
C ASP A 169 -4.92 -16.54 1.59
N VAL A 170 -3.66 -16.97 1.64
CA VAL A 170 -2.68 -16.79 0.57
C VAL A 170 -2.90 -17.91 -0.48
N PRO A 171 -2.93 -17.57 -1.79
CA PRO A 171 -3.17 -18.54 -2.86
C PRO A 171 -2.00 -19.52 -3.11
#